data_AF-A0A939DTX2-F1
#
_entry.id   AF-A0A939DTX2-F1
#
_cell.length_a   1.000
_cell.length_b   1.000
_cell.length_c   1.000
_cell.angle_alpha   90.00
_cell.angle_beta   90.00
_cell.angle_gamma   90.00
#
_symmetry.space_group_name_H-M   'P 1'
#
loop_
_entity.id
_entity.type
_entity.pdbx_description
1 polymer ?
#
loop_
_entity_poly.entity_id
_entity_poly.type
_entity_poly.pdbx_seq_one_letter_code
_entity_poly.pdbx_strand_id
1 'polypeptide(L)'
;HAVDIRTTLPVPFTRWRYYLVFLMGKNRRELSEREKAVSALASAALLSAFIVFCVLLGLLVLYLIKSALGINLFDNFSLGIWSEFKKLFE
;
A
#
# COMPACT_ATOMS: atom_id res chain seq x y z
N HIS A 1 14.74 7.78 24.01
CA HIS A 1 14.47 9.21 24.22
C HIS A 1 13.74 9.76 23.02
N ALA A 2 12.84 10.73 23.20
CA ALA A 2 12.21 11.44 22.08
C ALA A 2 13.25 12.41 21.50
N VAL A 3 13.37 12.45 20.18
CA VAL A 3 14.14 13.47 19.46
C VAL A 3 13.37 14.78 19.61
N ASP A 4 14.01 15.78 20.20
CA ASP A 4 13.48 17.14 20.35
C ASP A 4 14.47 18.09 19.69
N ILE A 5 14.14 18.52 18.47
CA ILE A 5 14.94 19.50 17.73
C ILE A 5 14.18 20.82 17.78
N ARG A 6 14.80 21.81 18.41
CA ARG A 6 14.25 23.17 18.52
C ARG A 6 15.15 24.10 17.73
N THR A 7 14.63 24.65 16.65
CA THR A 7 15.34 25.59 15.80
C THR A 7 14.60 26.91 15.81
N THR A 8 15.33 27.99 16.06
CA THR A 8 14.83 29.35 15.87
C THR A 8 15.45 29.89 14.60
N LEU A 9 14.64 30.18 13.58
CA LEU A 9 15.09 30.80 12.35
C LEU A 9 14.91 32.31 12.45
N PRO A 10 15.99 33.10 12.54
CA PRO A 10 15.90 34.54 12.38
C PRO A 10 15.70 34.85 10.89
N VAL A 11 14.69 35.66 10.56
CA VAL A 11 14.49 36.12 9.18
C VAL A 11 15.45 37.28 8.92
N PRO A 12 16.33 37.21 7.92
CA PRO A 12 17.19 38.33 7.56
C PRO A 12 16.32 39.55 7.22
N PHE A 13 16.67 40.72 7.75
CA PHE A 13 15.98 42.01 7.50
C PHE A 13 14.58 42.17 8.11
N THR A 14 14.16 41.34 9.06
CA THR A 14 12.91 41.54 9.81
C THR A 14 13.08 41.17 11.29
N ARG A 15 12.35 41.84 12.20
CA ARG A 15 12.47 41.65 13.66
C ARG A 15 11.80 40.36 14.18
N TRP A 16 11.26 39.54 13.28
CA TRP A 16 10.44 38.39 13.58
C TRP A 16 11.32 37.15 13.69
N ARG A 17 11.05 36.32 14.71
CA ARG A 17 11.76 35.06 14.95
C ARG A 17 10.73 33.94 14.94
N TYR A 18 10.90 33.01 14.00
CA TYR A 18 10.02 31.84 13.91
C TYR A 18 10.65 30.68 14.69
N TYR A 19 9.85 30.05 15.53
CA TYR A 19 10.24 28.88 16.31
C TYR A 19 9.71 27.63 15.62
N LEU A 20 10.61 26.74 15.22
CA LEU A 20 10.30 25.42 14.69
C LEU A 20 10.68 24.39 15.75
N VAL A 21 9.70 23.58 16.15
CA VAL A 21 9.89 22.51 17.13
C VAL A 21 9.51 21.20 16.46
N PHE A 22 10.49 20.32 16.30
CA PHE A 22 10.31 18.98 15.76
C PHE A 22 10.45 17.98 16.90
N LEU A 23 9.31 17.37 17.26
CA LEU A 23 9.23 16.32 18.26
C LEU A 23 8.99 15.00 17.56
N MET A 24 9.93 14.06 17.70
CA MET A 24 9.77 12.70 17.19
C MET A 24 10.03 11.70 18.32
N GLY A 25 9.00 10.99 18.73
CA GLY A 25 9.08 10.01 19.80
C GLY A 25 8.03 8.94 19.63
N LYS A 26 8.35 7.72 20.08
CA LYS A 26 7.36 6.65 20.19
C LYS A 26 6.34 7.07 21.25
N ASN A 27 5.06 7.17 20.88
CA ASN A 27 3.99 7.44 21.82
C ASN A 27 3.98 6.30 22.87
N ARG A 28 4.30 6.64 24.13
CA ARG A 28 4.36 5.68 25.25
C ARG A 28 3.04 5.61 26.03
N ARG A 29 2.03 6.37 25.61
CA ARG A 29 0.69 6.27 26.18
C ARG A 29 0.10 4.92 25.78
N GLU A 30 -0.60 4.27 26.70
CA GLU A 30 -1.46 3.17 26.31
C GLU A 30 -2.49 3.70 25.32
N LEU A 31 -2.55 3.07 24.15
CA LEU A 31 -3.54 3.40 23.13
C LEU A 31 -4.93 3.30 23.74
N SER A 32 -5.80 4.26 23.44
CA SER A 32 -7.20 4.14 23.82
C SER A 32 -7.77 2.86 23.21
N GLU A 33 -8.73 2.21 23.88
CA GLU A 33 -9.40 1.01 23.35
C GLU A 33 -9.95 1.22 21.93
N ARG A 34 -10.37 2.46 21.60
CA ARG A 34 -10.78 2.85 20.25
C ARG A 34 -9.62 2.85 19.25
N GLU A 35 -8.46 3.37 19.63
CA GLU A 35 -7.28 3.41 18.76
C GLU A 35 -6.74 2.00 18.50
N LYS A 36 -6.76 1.12 19.52
CA LYS A 36 -6.44 -0.30 19.38
C LYS A 36 -7.40 -0.99 18.40
N ALA A 37 -8.71 -0.77 18.55
CA ALA A 37 -9.71 -1.34 17.67
C ALA A 37 -9.56 -0.86 16.22
N VAL A 38 -9.34 0.45 16.00
CA VAL A 38 -9.11 1.00 14.66
C VAL A 38 -7.82 0.45 14.04
N SER A 39 -6.75 0.34 14.82
CA SER A 39 -5.49 -0.24 14.35
C SER A 39 -5.63 -1.71 13.97
N ALA A 40 -6.37 -2.49 14.77
CA ALA A 40 -6.66 -3.89 14.48
C ALA A 40 -7.54 -4.04 13.22
N LEU A 41 -8.58 -3.23 13.08
CA LEU A 41 -9.45 -3.20 11.90
C LEU A 41 -8.67 -2.83 10.63
N ALA A 42 -7.84 -1.79 10.69
CA ALA A 42 -7.02 -1.38 9.57
C ALA A 42 -6.02 -2.48 9.16
N SER A 43 -5.39 -3.13 10.13
CA SER A 43 -4.47 -4.24 9.88
C SER A 43 -5.19 -5.44 9.26
N ALA A 44 -6.37 -5.80 9.77
CA ALA A 44 -7.20 -6.86 9.22
C ALA A 44 -7.67 -6.55 7.79
N ALA A 45 -8.07 -5.30 7.51
CA ALA A 45 -8.47 -4.85 6.19
C ALA A 45 -7.31 -4.88 5.18
N LEU A 46 -6.10 -4.48 5.59
CA LEU A 46 -4.92 -4.55 4.75
C LEU A 46 -4.54 -6.00 4.45
N LEU A 47 -4.58 -6.88 5.46
CA LEU A 47 -4.29 -8.29 5.28
C LEU A 47 -5.31 -8.97 4.36
N SER A 48 -6.60 -8.69 4.54
CA SER A 48 -7.65 -9.26 3.70
C SER A 48 -7.53 -8.76 2.25
N ALA A 49 -7.28 -7.47 2.03
CA ALA A 49 -7.04 -6.92 0.71
C ALA A 49 -5.81 -7.55 0.05
N PHE A 50 -4.73 -7.78 0.81
CA PHE A 50 -3.54 -8.46 0.32
C PHE A 50 -3.83 -9.90 -0.10
N ILE A 51 -4.58 -10.66 0.70
CA ILE A 51 -4.97 -12.04 0.36
C ILE A 51 -5.82 -12.06 -0.92
N VAL A 52 -6.83 -11.20 -1.02
CA VAL A 52 -7.68 -11.10 -2.23
C VAL A 52 -6.84 -10.77 -3.45
N PHE A 53 -5.92 -9.82 -3.33
CA PHE A 53 -4.99 -9.47 -4.40
C PHE A 53 -4.13 -10.67 -4.82
N CYS A 54 -3.53 -11.39 -3.86
CA CYS A 54 -2.74 -12.60 -4.15
C CYS A 54 -3.57 -13.68 -4.84
N VAL A 55 -4.81 -13.90 -4.41
CA VAL A 55 -5.72 -14.88 -5.04
C VAL A 55 -6.04 -14.47 -6.47
N LEU A 56 -6.40 -13.21 -6.71
CA LEU A 56 -6.69 -12.70 -8.06
C LEU A 56 -5.47 -12.81 -8.98
N LEU A 57 -4.29 -12.46 -8.48
CA LEU A 57 -3.04 -12.56 -9.23
C LEU A 57 -2.70 -14.03 -9.52
N GLY A 58 -2.86 -14.92 -8.53
CA GLY A 58 -2.68 -16.35 -8.71
C GLY A 58 -3.64 -16.94 -9.77
N LEU A 59 -4.92 -16.57 -9.72
CA LEU A 59 -5.90 -16.96 -10.72
C LEU A 59 -5.55 -16.42 -12.11
N LEU A 60 -5.06 -15.19 -12.20
CA LEU A 60 -4.60 -14.60 -13.46
C LEU A 60 -3.41 -15.36 -14.04
N VAL A 61 -2.41 -15.71 -13.22
CA VAL A 61 -1.26 -16.51 -13.65
C VAL A 61 -1.69 -17.89 -14.11
N LEU A 62 -2.53 -18.57 -13.33
CA LEU A 62 -3.09 -19.87 -13.71
C LEU A 62 -3.90 -19.77 -15.03
N TYR A 63 -4.66 -18.70 -15.22
CA TYR A 63 -5.37 -18.42 -16.46
C TYR A 63 -4.42 -18.25 -17.64
N LEU A 64 -3.33 -17.49 -17.48
CA LEU A 64 -2.33 -17.29 -18.54
C LEU A 64 -1.62 -18.59 -18.90
N ILE A 65 -1.20 -19.39 -17.92
CA ILE A 65 -0.58 -20.71 -18.15
C ILE A 65 -1.56 -21.62 -18.92
N LYS A 66 -2.81 -21.69 -18.45
CA LYS A 66 -3.86 -22.47 -19.10
C LYS A 66 -4.12 -21.99 -20.53
N SER A 67 -4.14 -20.67 -20.77
CA SER A 67 -4.33 -20.08 -22.09
C SER A 67 -3.12 -20.30 -23.01
N ALA A 68 -1.91 -20.39 -22.47
CA ALA A 68 -0.71 -20.74 -23.22
C ALA A 68 -0.71 -22.21 -23.67
N LEU A 69 -1.30 -23.10 -22.87
CA LEU A 69 -1.43 -24.53 -23.18
C LEU A 69 -2.52 -24.84 -24.23
N GLY A 70 -3.26 -23.82 -24.71
CA GLY A 70 -4.27 -23.98 -25.77
C GLY A 70 -5.54 -24.72 -25.35
N ILE A 71 -5.71 -25.04 -24.07
CA ILE A 71 -6.92 -25.69 -23.53
C ILE A 71 -8.00 -24.61 -23.40
N ASN A 72 -8.92 -24.50 -24.36
CA ASN A 72 -10.10 -23.63 -24.25
C ASN A 72 -11.14 -24.30 -23.33
N LEU A 73 -11.63 -23.57 -22.32
CA LEU A 73 -12.71 -24.08 -21.44
C LEU A 73 -14.10 -23.75 -22.03
N PHE A 74 -14.13 -22.77 -22.94
CA PHE A 74 -15.26 -22.38 -23.77
C PHE A 74 -14.71 -22.15 -25.17
N ASP A 75 -15.20 -22.89 -26.16
CA ASP A 75 -14.71 -22.82 -27.54
C ASP A 75 -14.91 -21.44 -28.20
N ASN A 76 -15.78 -20.59 -27.64
CA ASN A 76 -16.14 -19.29 -28.21
C ASN A 76 -16.00 -18.10 -27.24
N PHE A 77 -15.39 -18.27 -26.07
CA PHE A 77 -15.22 -17.16 -25.12
C PHE A 77 -13.83 -17.15 -24.49
N SER A 78 -13.01 -16.20 -24.92
CA SER A 78 -11.73 -15.89 -24.30
C SER A 78 -11.73 -14.43 -23.86
N LEU A 79 -11.18 -14.14 -22.67
CA LEU A 79 -11.12 -12.80 -22.09
C LEU A 79 -10.17 -11.85 -22.84
N GLY A 80 -9.47 -12.30 -23.89
CA GLY A 80 -8.52 -11.48 -24.67
C GLY A 80 -7.23 -11.07 -23.93
N ILE A 81 -7.10 -11.42 -22.64
CA ILE A 81 -5.93 -11.04 -21.81
C ILE A 81 -4.64 -11.70 -22.36
N TRP A 82 -4.71 -12.93 -22.86
CA TRP A 82 -3.55 -13.64 -23.43
C TRP A 82 -3.07 -13.04 -24.75
N SER A 83 -3.97 -12.54 -25.61
CA SER A 83 -3.56 -11.87 -26.85
C SER A 83 -2.85 -10.55 -26.57
N GLU A 84 -3.34 -9.76 -25.61
CA GLU A 84 -2.66 -8.53 -25.20
C GLU A 84 -1.32 -8.83 -24.48
N PHE A 85 -1.27 -9.89 -23.67
CA PHE A 85 -0.01 -10.33 -23.06
C PHE A 85 1.02 -10.72 -24.13
N LYS A 86 0.64 -11.51 -25.15
CA LYS A 86 1.57 -11.88 -26.22
C LYS A 86 2.10 -10.68 -27.00
N LYS A 87 1.28 -9.67 -27.28
CA LYS A 87 1.71 -8.41 -27.92
C LYS A 87 2.77 -7.65 -27.12
N LEU A 88 2.85 -7.84 -25.80
CA LEU A 88 3.88 -7.19 -24.97
C LEU A 88 5.25 -7.90 -25.07
N PHE A 89 5.31 -9.12 -25.59
CA PHE A 89 6.53 -9.92 -25.72
C PHE A 89 7.00 -10.09 -27.19
N GLU A 90 6.29 -9.49 -28.15
CA GLU A 90 6.69 -9.34 -29.57
C GLU A 90 7.33 -7.97 -29.81
#